data_AF-A0A534MF41-F1
#
_entry.id   AF-A0A534MF41-F1
#
_cell.length_a   1.000
_cell.length_b   1.000
_cell.length_c   1.000
_cell.angle_alpha   90.00
_cell.angle_beta   90.00
_cell.angle_gamma   90.00
#
_symmetry.space_group_name_H-M   'P 1'
#
loop_
_entity.id
_entity.type
_entity.pdbx_description
1 polymer ?
#
loop_
_entity_poly.entity_id
_entity_poly.type
_entity_poly.pdbx_seq_one_letter_code
_entity_poly.pdbx_strand_id
1 'polypeptide(L)'
;MPGFAEKLWEMGRTPSQHLSLLVFGLVALLTGLISRSMLAVVGSAGGMAALSLAASFLVGVGGFFVTLALFLGAYTADGESWTTTVWRIAQLLAAVLILIFVF
;
A
#
# COMPACT_ATOMS: atom_id res chain seq x y z
N MET A 1 2.78 26.69 7.99
CA MET A 1 2.60 25.70 6.91
C MET A 1 2.27 24.38 7.57
N PRO A 2 1.19 23.68 7.20
CA PRO A 2 0.86 22.38 7.80
C PRO A 2 2.01 21.40 7.58
N GLY A 3 2.34 20.63 8.61
CA GLY A 3 3.41 19.64 8.57
C GLY A 3 3.10 18.48 7.61
N PHE A 4 4.13 17.68 7.28
CA PHE A 4 3.94 16.50 6.43
C PHE A 4 2.92 15.51 7.03
N ALA A 5 2.93 15.33 8.35
CA ALA A 5 1.97 14.47 9.05
C ALA A 5 0.51 14.98 8.95
N GLU A 6 0.29 16.30 9.05
CA GLU A 6 -1.05 16.89 8.90
C GLU A 6 -1.58 16.72 7.48
N LYS A 7 -0.72 16.85 6.46
CA LYS A 7 -1.11 16.57 5.08
C LYS A 7 -1.51 15.10 4.87
N LEU A 8 -0.77 14.16 5.46
CA LEU A 8 -1.13 12.73 5.40
C LEU A 8 -2.45 12.45 6.12
N TRP A 9 -2.67 13.10 7.26
CA TRP A 9 -3.92 13.01 8.01
C TRP A 9 -5.11 13.54 7.20
N GLU A 10 -4.96 14.70 6.53
CA GLU A 10 -5.97 15.25 5.62
C GLU A 10 -6.27 14.32 4.44
N MET A 11 -5.25 13.67 3.88
CA MET A 11 -5.42 12.66 2.83
C MET A 11 -6.20 11.45 3.33
N GLY A 12 -5.99 11.02 4.57
CA GLY A 12 -6.75 9.94 5.19
C GLY A 12 -8.22 10.29 5.42
N ARG A 13 -8.53 11.57 5.67
CA ARG A 13 -9.89 12.06 5.93
C ARG A 13 -10.67 12.35 4.64
N THR A 14 -9.97 12.68 3.56
CA THR A 14 -10.58 13.02 2.27
C THR A 14 -10.78 11.75 1.43
N PRO A 15 -12.02 11.30 1.16
CA PRO A 15 -12.26 10.00 0.53
C PRO A 15 -11.59 9.81 -0.83
N SER A 16 -11.56 10.85 -1.67
CA SER A 16 -10.93 10.82 -2.99
C SER A 16 -9.40 10.68 -2.92
N GLN A 17 -8.77 11.37 -1.97
CA GLN A 17 -7.32 11.30 -1.76
C GLN A 17 -6.93 9.96 -1.14
N HIS A 18 -7.69 9.49 -0.16
CA HIS A 18 -7.52 8.17 0.44
C HIS A 18 -7.61 7.05 -0.61
N LEU A 19 -8.64 7.06 -1.45
CA LEU A 19 -8.79 6.10 -2.54
C LEU A 19 -7.65 6.18 -3.54
N SER A 20 -7.20 7.39 -3.89
CA SER A 20 -6.06 7.57 -4.81
C SER A 20 -4.78 6.96 -4.24
N LEU A 21 -4.54 7.13 -2.93
CA LEU A 21 -3.38 6.58 -2.23
C LEU A 21 -3.43 5.04 -2.17
N LEU A 22 -4.61 4.48 -1.87
CA LEU A 22 -4.83 3.03 -1.87
C LEU A 22 -4.65 2.43 -3.26
N VAL A 23 -5.26 3.03 -4.28
CA VAL A 23 -5.17 2.56 -5.68
C VAL A 23 -3.74 2.64 -6.18
N PHE A 24 -3.03 3.74 -5.90
CA PHE A 24 -1.62 3.86 -6.25
C PHE A 24 -0.78 2.75 -5.62
N GLY A 25 -0.95 2.51 -4.32
CA GLY A 25 -0.26 1.44 -3.61
C GLY A 25 -0.56 0.06 -4.20
N LEU A 26 -1.83 -0.24 -4.45
CA LEU A 26 -2.26 -1.52 -5.04
C LEU A 26 -1.70 -1.73 -6.45
N VAL A 27 -1.76 -0.70 -7.30
CA VAL A 27 -1.23 -0.78 -8.67
C VAL A 27 0.28 -1.02 -8.65
N ALA A 28 1.03 -0.30 -7.81
CA ALA A 28 2.46 -0.51 -7.67
C ALA A 28 2.78 -1.92 -7.19
N LEU A 29 2.06 -2.41 -6.17
CA LEU A 29 2.24 -3.74 -5.60
C LEU A 29 1.94 -4.83 -6.63
N LEU A 30 0.81 -4.73 -7.33
CA LEU A 30 0.42 -5.66 -8.40
C LEU A 30 1.43 -5.64 -9.55
N THR A 31 1.89 -4.46 -9.97
CA THR A 31 2.90 -4.32 -11.02
C THR A 31 4.21 -4.97 -10.61
N GLY A 32 4.63 -4.78 -9.35
CA GLY A 32 5.81 -5.44 -8.80
C GLY A 32 5.69 -6.96 -8.77
N LEU A 33 4.55 -7.50 -8.32
CA LEU A 33 4.27 -8.94 -8.31
C LEU A 33 4.25 -9.54 -9.73
N ILE A 34 3.60 -8.87 -10.68
CA ILE A 34 3.59 -9.29 -12.09
C ILE A 34 5.00 -9.24 -12.68
N SER A 35 5.78 -8.22 -12.34
CA SER A 35 7.17 -8.12 -12.79
C SER A 35 8.02 -9.29 -12.29
N ARG A 36 7.78 -9.76 -11.05
CA ARG A 36 8.46 -10.95 -10.51
C ARG A 36 8.10 -12.23 -11.28
N SER A 37 6.84 -12.41 -11.68
CA SER A 37 6.43 -13.60 -12.44
C SER A 37 7.02 -13.64 -13.86
N MET A 38 7.37 -12.48 -14.41
CA MET A 38 8.00 -12.38 -15.73
C MET A 38 9.51 -12.65 -15.73
N LEU A 39 10.17 -12.74 -14.56
CA LEU A 39 11.62 -12.94 -14.47
C LEU A 39 12.12 -14.16 -15.25
N ALA A 40 11.33 -15.24 -15.26
CA ALA A 40 11.66 -16.48 -15.98
C ALA A 40 11.70 -16.31 -17.51
N VAL A 41 11.12 -15.24 -18.05
CA VAL A 41 10.93 -15.02 -19.51
C VAL A 41 11.94 -14.03 -20.08
N VAL A 42 12.64 -13.24 -19.25
CA VAL A 42 13.49 -12.12 -19.68
C VAL A 42 14.75 -12.54 -20.46
N GLY A 43 15.14 -13.82 -20.41
CA GLY A 43 16.13 -14.44 -21.32
C GLY A 43 17.57 -13.90 -21.23
N SER A 44 17.83 -12.87 -20.43
CA SER A 44 19.16 -12.23 -20.29
C SER A 44 19.48 -11.91 -18.83
N ALA A 45 20.73 -12.15 -18.43
CA ALA A 45 21.19 -11.92 -17.05
C ALA A 45 21.04 -10.46 -16.60
N GLY A 46 21.39 -9.50 -17.48
CA GLY A 46 21.23 -8.07 -17.20
C GLY A 46 19.78 -7.62 -17.09
N GLY A 47 18.90 -8.14 -17.96
CA GLY A 47 17.46 -7.85 -17.90
C GLY A 47 16.82 -8.42 -16.63
N MET A 48 17.20 -9.63 -16.21
CA MET A 48 16.70 -10.23 -14.97
C MET A 48 17.09 -9.43 -13.73
N ALA A 49 18.34 -8.94 -13.66
CA ALA A 49 18.79 -8.13 -12.52
C ALA A 49 18.03 -6.79 -12.43
N ALA A 50 17.88 -6.09 -13.55
CA ALA A 50 17.14 -4.82 -13.60
C ALA A 50 15.65 -5.01 -13.26
N LEU A 51 15.01 -6.04 -13.82
CA LEU A 51 13.60 -6.34 -13.53
C LEU A 51 13.40 -6.76 -12.07
N SER A 52 14.31 -7.54 -11.50
CA SER A 52 14.26 -7.96 -10.10
C SER A 52 14.34 -6.78 -9.13
N LEU A 53 15.25 -5.82 -9.42
CA LEU A 53 15.38 -4.59 -8.64
C LEU A 53 14.12 -3.73 -8.74
N ALA A 54 13.63 -3.48 -9.96
CA ALA A 54 12.43 -2.69 -10.20
C ALA A 54 11.20 -3.33 -9.54
N ALA A 55 11.06 -4.64 -9.66
CA ALA A 55 9.97 -5.40 -9.04
C ALA A 55 10.01 -5.31 -7.51
N SER A 56 11.18 -5.45 -6.91
CA SER A 56 11.34 -5.34 -5.45
C SER A 56 11.06 -3.92 -4.94
N PHE A 57 11.47 -2.90 -5.69
CA PHE A 57 11.15 -1.51 -5.38
C PHE A 57 9.64 -1.25 -5.46
N LEU A 58 8.98 -1.71 -6.53
CA LEU A 58 7.53 -1.58 -6.70
C LEU A 58 6.74 -2.31 -5.61
N VAL A 59 7.17 -3.51 -5.22
CA VAL A 59 6.56 -4.24 -4.10
C VAL A 59 6.73 -3.49 -2.79
N GLY A 60 7.93 -2.97 -2.49
CA GLY A 60 8.17 -2.21 -1.26
C GLY A 60 7.40 -0.90 -1.20
N VAL A 61 7.41 -0.11 -2.28
CA VAL A 61 6.65 1.15 -2.37
C VAL A 61 5.15 0.88 -2.32
N GLY A 62 4.67 -0.09 -3.10
CA GLY A 62 3.26 -0.48 -3.09
C GLY A 62 2.80 -0.95 -1.71
N GLY A 63 3.56 -1.85 -1.08
CA GLY A 63 3.30 -2.34 0.28
C GLY A 63 3.23 -1.21 1.31
N PHE A 64 4.16 -0.25 1.22
CA PHE A 64 4.17 0.93 2.10
C PHE A 64 2.89 1.77 1.94
N PHE A 65 2.52 2.14 0.70
CA PHE A 65 1.35 2.99 0.48
C PHE A 65 0.03 2.30 0.82
N VAL A 66 -0.11 1.00 0.56
CA VAL A 66 -1.30 0.25 1.00
C VAL A 66 -1.38 0.18 2.52
N THR A 67 -0.26 -0.11 3.20
CA THR A 67 -0.20 -0.13 4.67
C THR A 67 -0.56 1.23 5.26
N LEU A 68 0.00 2.31 4.70
CA LEU A 68 -0.30 3.68 5.11
C LEU A 68 -1.78 4.03 4.91
N ALA A 69 -2.37 3.66 3.75
CA ALA A 69 -3.78 3.86 3.50
C ALA A 69 -4.64 3.15 4.54
N LEU A 70 -4.36 1.88 4.84
CA LEU A 70 -5.13 1.09 5.81
C LEU A 70 -5.03 1.67 7.22
N PHE A 71 -3.84 2.11 7.65
CA PHE A 71 -3.67 2.80 8.92
C PHE A 71 -4.45 4.10 8.96
N LEU A 72 -4.33 4.94 7.93
CA LEU A 72 -5.07 6.19 7.84
C LEU A 72 -6.57 5.94 7.91
N GLY A 73 -7.09 4.96 7.15
CA GLY A 73 -8.52 4.61 7.15
C GLY A 73 -9.01 4.16 8.51
N ALA A 74 -8.22 3.38 9.25
CA ALA A 74 -8.57 2.93 10.58
C ALA A 74 -8.66 4.09 11.59
N TYR A 75 -7.78 5.09 11.46
CA TYR A 75 -7.73 6.22 12.37
C TYR A 75 -8.64 7.39 11.98
N THR A 76 -8.98 7.55 10.71
CA THR A 76 -9.85 8.64 10.22
C THR A 76 -11.32 8.23 10.08
N ALA A 77 -11.65 6.93 10.14
CA ALA A 77 -13.03 6.48 10.18
C ALA A 77 -13.71 7.02 11.44
N ASP A 78 -14.67 7.93 11.32
CA ASP A 78 -15.41 8.52 12.45
C ASP A 78 -16.73 7.77 12.70
N GLY A 79 -17.12 7.64 13.98
CA GLY A 79 -18.40 7.04 14.41
C GLY A 79 -18.25 5.92 15.44
N GLU A 80 -19.18 5.87 16.41
CA GLU A 80 -19.17 4.90 17.51
C GLU A 80 -19.94 3.60 17.20
N SER A 81 -20.29 3.38 15.94
CA SER A 81 -21.04 2.18 15.56
C SER A 81 -20.17 0.92 15.66
N TRP A 82 -20.81 -0.22 15.99
CA TRP A 82 -20.17 -1.53 15.97
C TRP A 82 -19.51 -1.82 14.62
N THR A 83 -20.18 -1.46 13.51
CA THR A 83 -19.66 -1.67 12.16
C THR A 83 -18.40 -0.86 11.90
N THR A 84 -18.34 0.41 12.33
CA THR A 84 -17.12 1.24 12.24
C THR A 84 -15.96 0.58 12.98
N THR A 85 -16.19 0.09 14.20
CA THR A 85 -15.16 -0.58 15.00
C THR A 85 -14.61 -1.83 14.32
N VAL A 86 -15.48 -2.69 13.79
CA VAL A 86 -15.09 -3.89 13.05
C VAL A 86 -14.25 -3.53 11.82
N TRP A 87 -14.62 -2.49 11.08
CA TRP A 87 -13.86 -2.03 9.91
C TRP A 87 -12.46 -1.53 10.28
N ARG A 88 -12.32 -0.75 11.35
CA ARG A 88 -11.00 -0.28 11.83
C ARG A 88 -10.10 -1.47 12.18
N ILE A 89 -10.63 -2.46 12.89
CA ILE A 89 -9.88 -3.69 13.25
C ILE A 89 -9.46 -4.44 11.98
N ALA A 90 -10.37 -4.63 11.03
CA ALA A 90 -10.07 -5.31 9.77
C ALA A 90 -8.96 -4.60 8.98
N GLN A 91 -8.99 -3.27 8.91
CA GLN A 91 -7.95 -2.47 8.25
C GLN A 91 -6.58 -2.61 8.95
N LEU A 92 -6.55 -2.57 10.28
CA LEU A 92 -5.31 -2.76 11.04
C LEU A 92 -4.76 -4.17 10.88
N LEU A 93 -5.61 -5.20 10.92
CA LEU A 93 -5.19 -6.58 10.66
C LEU A 93 -4.64 -6.73 9.24
N ALA A 94 -5.29 -6.17 8.24
CA ALA A 94 -4.80 -6.18 6.87
C ALA A 94 -3.45 -5.46 6.73
N ALA A 95 -3.26 -4.32 7.42
CA ALA A 95 -1.99 -3.62 7.46
C ALA A 95 -0.88 -4.48 8.07
N VAL A 96 -1.16 -5.17 9.18
CA VAL A 96 -0.22 -6.10 9.81
C VAL A 96 0.13 -7.27 8.89
N LEU A 97 -0.86 -7.83 8.17
CA LEU A 97 -0.60 -8.89 7.20
C LEU A 97 0.35 -8.41 6.10
N ILE A 98 0.16 -7.21 5.56
CA ILE A 98 1.07 -6.64 4.57
C ILE A 98 2.47 -6.48 5.15
N LEU A 99 2.59 -5.99 6.39
CA LEU A 99 3.88 -5.86 7.07
C LEU A 99 4.61 -7.20 7.26
N ILE A 100 3.88 -8.30 7.47
CA ILE A 100 4.47 -9.64 7.68
C ILE A 100 4.81 -10.34 6.36
N PHE A 101 3.99 -10.18 5.33
CA PHE A 101 4.10 -10.96 4.10
C PHE A 101 4.81 -10.23 2.95
N VAL A 102 4.92 -8.90 3.03
CA VAL A 102 5.55 -8.08 1.97
C VAL A 102 6.94 -7.58 2.37
N PHE A 103 7.18 -7.33 3.66
CA PHE A 103 8.46 -6.86 4.22
C PHE A 103 9.13 -7.98 5.02
#